data_AF-A0A1F9EPD7-F1
#
_entry.id   AF-A0A1F9EPD7-F1
#
_cell.length_a   1.000
_cell.length_b   1.000
_cell.length_c   1.000
_cell.angle_alpha   90.00
_cell.angle_beta   90.00
_cell.angle_gamma   90.00
#
_symmetry.space_group_name_H-M   'P 1'
#
loop_
_entity.id
_entity.type
_entity.pdbx_description
1 polymer ?
#
loop_
_entity_poly.entity_id
_entity_poly.type
_entity_poly.pdbx_seq_one_letter_code
_entity_poly.pdbx_strand_id
1 'polypeptide(L)'
;MKINTPIIGSRQISYHFFAFFLIILISTPCLSQMLNESSDQVWKVGDHRWTVEEEYQFGKWVDENITEDFFIRYKMPTDCADVPYAIRWIYARIQQLPAAATTKDGKLFGHWSKNWRHLPTHSEWHQDKRFRAALLYLVSETWTGTLPRDTYPIRISPHSITPGTLLSMDRFHVGIIAHVCLDGSQAHPLQTWESMLPVKIRKLILRDFLSPKPELTHPLGLVKFRWPIFENGEWKYLPSKEHPFYSEEQYHPAFYKRYTDFVEAVAKRIDPKEYDPMEKISKVVETTTRFLRDRVPIVMAGTQQCINGGCTEGSEQWEIHNTLSLDGMIILQMDHLSRIIELNRLDKKMVKKMMESISINITKNRSLTFYDIYQNCSWLSPHPKDSIEARWGMKKCEMILAQIRTAKDCITFIERIYEKKDPKYADFSIRQQQEILRRLNEELKGSECFLAASGMSGNQGVDDRVAETNLKR
;
A
#
# COMPACT_ATOMS: atom_id res chain seq x y z
N MET A 1 -39.68 47.89 -49.21
CA MET A 1 -40.24 47.04 -50.27
C MET A 1 -40.34 45.63 -49.69
N LYS A 2 -41.57 45.13 -49.48
CA LYS A 2 -41.87 43.80 -48.95
C LYS A 2 -41.63 42.76 -50.04
N ILE A 3 -40.98 41.63 -49.73
CA ILE A 3 -41.33 40.33 -50.30
C ILE A 3 -41.18 39.26 -49.20
N ASN A 4 -42.33 38.72 -48.80
CA ASN A 4 -42.48 37.45 -48.11
C ASN A 4 -42.55 36.34 -49.16
N THR A 5 -41.91 35.20 -48.92
CA THR A 5 -42.42 33.89 -49.37
C THR A 5 -41.94 32.78 -48.42
N PRO A 6 -42.80 31.78 -48.11
CA PRO A 6 -42.52 30.69 -47.17
C PRO A 6 -41.99 29.44 -47.88
N ILE A 7 -41.25 28.58 -47.16
CA ILE A 7 -41.02 27.19 -47.56
C ILE A 7 -41.35 26.26 -46.38
N ILE A 8 -42.28 25.35 -46.67
CA ILE A 8 -42.81 24.26 -45.86
C ILE A 8 -42.06 22.96 -46.24
N GLY A 9 -41.88 22.07 -45.26
CA GLY A 9 -41.54 20.64 -45.45
C GLY A 9 -40.05 20.34 -45.25
N SER A 10 -39.59 19.32 -44.54
CA SER A 10 -40.21 18.08 -44.10
C SER A 10 -39.44 17.61 -42.84
N ARG A 11 -40.14 17.48 -41.70
CA ARG A 11 -39.65 16.81 -40.48
C ARG A 11 -40.38 15.48 -40.37
N GLN A 12 -39.87 14.36 -40.92
CA GLN A 12 -40.22 13.00 -40.44
C GLN A 12 -39.53 11.81 -41.14
N ILE A 13 -38.22 11.83 -41.48
CA ILE A 13 -37.59 10.59 -42.05
C ILE A 13 -36.24 10.19 -41.42
N SER A 14 -35.61 10.99 -40.54
CA SER A 14 -34.26 10.66 -40.02
C SER A 14 -34.17 9.97 -38.65
N TYR A 15 -35.29 9.54 -38.02
CA TYR A 15 -35.23 8.90 -36.69
C TYR A 15 -35.29 7.37 -36.68
N HIS A 16 -35.60 6.72 -37.81
CA HIS A 16 -35.63 5.25 -37.86
C HIS A 16 -34.36 4.60 -38.40
N PHE A 17 -33.49 5.35 -39.10
CA PHE A 17 -32.19 4.82 -39.53
C PHE A 17 -31.12 4.81 -38.43
N PHE A 18 -31.23 5.70 -37.43
CA PHE A 18 -30.26 5.77 -36.33
C PHE A 18 -30.53 4.75 -35.21
N ALA A 19 -31.78 4.34 -35.02
CA ALA A 19 -32.14 3.32 -34.02
C ALA A 19 -31.72 1.90 -34.45
N PHE A 20 -31.69 1.61 -35.76
CA PHE A 20 -31.30 0.29 -36.26
C PHE A 20 -29.79 0.07 -36.27
N PHE A 21 -28.98 1.14 -36.44
CA PHE A 21 -27.52 1.06 -36.40
C PHE A 21 -26.95 0.96 -34.98
N LEU A 22 -27.68 1.44 -33.96
CA LEU A 22 -27.27 1.32 -32.56
C LEU A 22 -27.49 -0.09 -31.99
N ILE A 23 -28.36 -0.90 -32.59
CA ILE A 23 -28.64 -2.29 -32.15
C ILE A 23 -27.63 -3.29 -32.75
N ILE A 24 -26.99 -2.97 -33.88
CA ILE A 24 -26.04 -3.88 -34.55
C ILE A 24 -24.61 -3.79 -33.97
N LEU A 25 -24.30 -2.78 -33.16
CA LEU A 25 -22.98 -2.62 -32.52
C LEU A 25 -22.85 -3.25 -31.11
N ILE A 26 -23.92 -3.85 -30.56
CA ILE A 26 -23.91 -4.38 -29.18
C ILE A 26 -23.68 -5.90 -29.11
N SER A 27 -23.64 -6.62 -30.23
CA SER A 27 -23.49 -8.07 -30.17
C SER A 27 -22.90 -8.67 -31.44
N THR A 28 -21.66 -8.31 -31.77
CA THR A 28 -20.76 -9.30 -32.36
C THR A 28 -20.27 -10.15 -31.20
N PRO A 29 -20.81 -11.37 -30.97
CA PRO A 29 -20.12 -12.33 -30.12
C PRO A 29 -18.74 -12.52 -30.75
N CYS A 30 -17.72 -11.98 -30.09
CA CYS A 30 -16.34 -12.30 -30.40
C CYS A 30 -16.30 -13.82 -30.44
N LEU A 31 -16.08 -14.42 -31.62
CA LEU A 31 -16.00 -15.87 -31.80
C LEU A 31 -14.86 -16.37 -30.90
N SER A 32 -15.19 -16.70 -29.65
CA SER A 32 -14.28 -17.31 -28.71
C SER A 32 -13.93 -18.67 -29.31
N GLN A 33 -12.66 -18.87 -29.66
CA GLN A 33 -12.16 -20.20 -29.97
C GLN A 33 -12.61 -21.13 -28.84
N MET A 34 -13.27 -22.25 -29.18
CA MET A 34 -13.67 -23.22 -28.16
C MET A 34 -12.41 -23.73 -27.48
N LEU A 35 -12.28 -23.41 -26.19
CA LEU A 35 -11.14 -23.80 -25.38
C LEU A 35 -11.24 -25.30 -25.09
N ASN A 36 -10.33 -26.10 -25.65
CA ASN A 36 -10.26 -27.52 -25.32
C ASN A 36 -9.54 -27.70 -23.97
N GLU A 37 -10.31 -27.68 -22.89
CA GLU A 37 -9.79 -27.76 -21.52
C GLU A 37 -9.44 -29.18 -21.07
N SER A 38 -8.22 -29.33 -20.55
CA SER A 38 -7.73 -30.61 -20.04
C SER A 38 -8.20 -30.85 -18.60
N SER A 39 -8.60 -32.07 -18.28
CA SER A 39 -8.90 -32.49 -16.89
C SER A 39 -7.70 -32.42 -15.93
N ASP A 40 -6.49 -32.27 -16.48
CA ASP A 40 -5.25 -32.15 -15.71
C ASP A 40 -4.99 -30.72 -15.19
N GLN A 41 -5.77 -29.74 -15.64
CA GLN A 41 -5.67 -28.35 -15.20
C GLN A 41 -6.02 -28.21 -13.71
N VAL A 42 -5.67 -27.08 -13.09
CA VAL A 42 -6.01 -26.78 -11.70
C VAL A 42 -7.52 -26.71 -11.52
N TRP A 43 -8.20 -25.98 -12.42
CA TRP A 43 -9.65 -26.04 -12.61
C TRP A 43 -10.00 -25.68 -14.05
N LYS A 44 -11.23 -26.02 -14.46
CA LYS A 44 -11.80 -25.68 -15.76
C LYS A 44 -12.63 -24.41 -15.67
N VAL A 45 -12.62 -23.60 -16.72
CA VAL A 45 -13.32 -22.32 -16.80
C VAL A 45 -14.41 -22.28 -17.87
N GLY A 46 -14.38 -23.21 -18.83
CA GLY A 46 -15.31 -23.25 -19.95
C GLY A 46 -15.37 -21.92 -20.71
N ASP A 47 -16.58 -21.39 -20.86
CA ASP A 47 -16.84 -20.10 -21.53
C ASP A 47 -16.85 -18.90 -20.57
N HIS A 48 -16.66 -19.12 -19.26
CA HIS A 48 -16.67 -18.02 -18.29
C HIS A 48 -15.46 -17.11 -18.48
N ARG A 49 -15.69 -15.80 -18.43
CA ARG A 49 -14.67 -14.76 -18.60
C ARG A 49 -14.90 -13.66 -17.60
N TRP A 50 -13.83 -12.94 -17.27
CA TRP A 50 -13.98 -11.69 -16.54
C TRP A 50 -14.74 -10.67 -17.37
N THR A 51 -15.67 -10.00 -16.73
CA THR A 51 -16.45 -8.88 -17.26
C THR A 51 -16.55 -7.81 -16.18
N VAL A 52 -17.06 -6.63 -16.53
CA VAL A 52 -17.32 -5.58 -15.53
C VAL A 52 -18.33 -6.05 -14.48
N GLU A 53 -19.35 -6.82 -14.89
CA GLU A 53 -20.33 -7.39 -13.98
C GLU A 53 -19.66 -8.40 -13.02
N GLU A 54 -18.77 -9.24 -13.54
CA GLU A 54 -18.04 -10.20 -12.71
C GLU A 54 -17.08 -9.52 -11.72
N GLU A 55 -16.48 -8.38 -12.10
CA GLU A 55 -15.70 -7.56 -11.16
C GLU A 55 -16.58 -6.96 -10.05
N TYR A 56 -17.84 -6.65 -10.33
CA TYR A 56 -18.80 -6.19 -9.32
C TYR A 56 -19.20 -7.32 -8.38
N GLN A 57 -19.51 -8.51 -8.91
CA GLN A 57 -19.81 -9.70 -8.11
C GLN A 57 -18.61 -10.12 -7.25
N PHE A 58 -17.38 -10.03 -7.79
CA PHE A 58 -16.15 -10.21 -7.03
C PHE A 58 -16.07 -9.22 -5.87
N GLY A 59 -16.32 -7.94 -6.11
CA GLY A 59 -16.31 -6.93 -5.07
C GLY A 59 -17.34 -7.21 -3.98
N LYS A 60 -18.58 -7.52 -4.35
CA LYS A 60 -19.61 -7.91 -3.38
C LYS A 60 -19.20 -9.12 -2.54
N TRP A 61 -18.62 -10.14 -3.17
CA TRP A 61 -18.11 -11.31 -2.45
C TRP A 61 -16.99 -10.93 -1.48
N VAL A 62 -16.06 -10.06 -1.87
CA VAL A 62 -15.00 -9.56 -0.99
C VAL A 62 -15.57 -8.87 0.24
N ASP A 63 -16.51 -7.95 0.04
CA ASP A 63 -17.19 -7.17 1.08
C ASP A 63 -17.91 -8.06 2.10
N GLU A 64 -18.61 -9.09 1.61
CA GLU A 64 -19.45 -9.97 2.44
C GLU A 64 -18.69 -11.14 3.09
N ASN A 65 -17.61 -11.64 2.47
CA ASN A 65 -17.00 -12.92 2.87
C ASN A 65 -15.59 -12.80 3.44
N ILE A 66 -14.87 -11.72 3.15
CA ILE A 66 -13.51 -11.53 3.67
C ILE A 66 -13.60 -10.85 5.03
N THR A 67 -13.25 -11.61 6.07
CA THR A 67 -13.24 -11.18 7.46
C THR A 67 -11.82 -11.20 8.04
N GLU A 68 -11.65 -10.58 9.21
CA GLU A 68 -10.39 -10.54 9.96
C GLU A 68 -9.75 -11.95 10.12
N ASP A 69 -10.56 -13.00 10.28
CA ASP A 69 -10.14 -14.38 10.51
C ASP A 69 -10.13 -15.27 9.25
N PHE A 70 -10.42 -14.73 8.06
CA PHE A 70 -10.64 -15.52 6.84
C PHE A 70 -9.51 -16.54 6.57
N PHE A 71 -8.25 -16.08 6.54
CA PHE A 71 -7.11 -16.95 6.27
C PHE A 71 -6.76 -17.89 7.44
N ILE A 72 -7.10 -17.52 8.68
CA ILE A 72 -6.96 -18.40 9.85
C ILE A 72 -7.88 -19.60 9.70
N ARG A 73 -9.15 -19.36 9.35
CA ARG A 73 -10.18 -20.40 9.19
C ARG A 73 -9.73 -21.48 8.20
N TYR A 74 -9.02 -21.09 7.15
CA TYR A 74 -8.52 -21.99 6.11
C TYR A 74 -7.03 -22.37 6.24
N LYS A 75 -6.39 -22.00 7.35
CA LYS A 75 -4.96 -22.28 7.64
C LYS A 75 -4.03 -21.87 6.50
N MET A 76 -4.25 -20.67 5.96
CA MET A 76 -3.48 -20.11 4.86
C MET A 76 -2.51 -19.06 5.39
N PRO A 77 -1.20 -19.26 5.25
CA PRO A 77 -0.25 -18.23 5.62
C PRO A 77 -0.24 -17.15 4.54
N THR A 78 -0.19 -15.89 4.95
CA THR A 78 -0.23 -14.75 4.03
C THR A 78 0.67 -13.61 4.53
N ASP A 79 1.40 -12.97 3.63
CA ASP A 79 1.90 -11.60 3.78
C ASP A 79 1.04 -10.59 3.00
N CYS A 80 1.52 -9.35 2.84
CA CYS A 80 0.80 -8.27 2.16
C CYS A 80 0.43 -8.57 0.69
N ALA A 81 1.32 -9.20 -0.08
CA ALA A 81 1.08 -9.47 -1.51
C ALA A 81 0.22 -10.72 -1.69
N ASP A 82 0.30 -11.68 -0.76
CA ASP A 82 -0.47 -12.92 -0.80
C ASP A 82 -1.97 -12.67 -0.71
N VAL A 83 -2.40 -11.68 0.09
CA VAL A 83 -3.81 -11.36 0.34
C VAL A 83 -4.59 -11.13 -0.97
N PRO A 84 -4.24 -10.13 -1.81
CA PRO A 84 -4.99 -9.86 -3.04
C PRO A 84 -4.94 -11.02 -4.04
N TYR A 85 -3.78 -11.68 -4.20
CA TYR A 85 -3.67 -12.84 -5.08
C TYR A 85 -4.56 -13.99 -4.63
N ALA A 86 -4.52 -14.35 -3.35
CA ALA A 86 -5.28 -15.47 -2.81
C ALA A 86 -6.78 -15.21 -2.87
N ILE A 87 -7.23 -14.01 -2.48
CA ILE A 87 -8.65 -13.61 -2.56
C ILE A 87 -9.15 -13.71 -4.01
N ARG A 88 -8.39 -13.17 -4.98
CA ARG A 88 -8.75 -13.24 -6.40
C ARG A 88 -8.82 -14.66 -6.93
N TRP A 89 -7.84 -15.50 -6.61
CA TRP A 89 -7.78 -16.89 -7.07
C TRP A 89 -8.87 -17.75 -6.43
N ILE A 90 -9.18 -17.55 -5.15
CA ILE A 90 -10.27 -18.25 -4.46
C ILE A 90 -11.60 -17.93 -5.13
N TYR A 91 -11.89 -16.65 -5.35
CA TYR A 91 -13.12 -16.25 -6.03
C TYR A 91 -13.19 -16.82 -7.45
N ALA A 92 -12.10 -16.69 -8.23
CA ALA A 92 -12.04 -17.23 -9.59
C ALA A 92 -12.28 -18.74 -9.62
N ARG A 93 -11.77 -19.47 -8.62
CA ARG A 93 -12.01 -20.91 -8.50
C ARG A 93 -13.46 -21.24 -8.15
N ILE A 94 -14.12 -20.43 -7.33
CA ILE A 94 -15.53 -20.60 -6.97
C ILE A 94 -16.41 -20.39 -8.21
N GLN A 95 -16.16 -19.31 -8.96
CA GLN A 95 -16.95 -18.92 -10.14
C GLN A 95 -16.48 -19.52 -11.46
N GLN A 96 -15.50 -20.43 -11.43
CA GLN A 96 -14.90 -21.03 -12.64
C GLN A 96 -14.38 -19.99 -13.64
N LEU A 97 -13.75 -18.93 -13.16
CA LEU A 97 -13.15 -17.88 -13.99
C LEU A 97 -11.67 -18.15 -14.24
N PRO A 98 -11.12 -17.64 -15.36
CA PRO A 98 -9.69 -17.74 -15.61
C PRO A 98 -8.89 -16.87 -14.64
N ALA A 99 -7.96 -17.45 -13.91
CA ALA A 99 -6.97 -16.70 -13.12
C ALA A 99 -5.54 -17.02 -13.58
N ALA A 100 -4.67 -16.04 -13.41
CA ALA A 100 -3.25 -16.13 -13.71
C ALA A 100 -2.44 -15.25 -12.75
N ALA A 101 -1.13 -15.49 -12.71
CA ALA A 101 -0.15 -14.64 -12.06
C ALA A 101 1.21 -14.80 -12.73
N THR A 102 2.05 -13.77 -12.64
CA THR A 102 3.42 -13.78 -13.14
C THR A 102 4.36 -14.11 -11.98
N THR A 103 5.13 -15.19 -12.11
CA THR A 103 6.10 -15.59 -11.08
C THR A 103 7.26 -14.60 -10.98
N LYS A 104 8.06 -14.70 -9.90
CA LYS A 104 9.30 -13.94 -9.71
C LYS A 104 10.28 -14.02 -10.89
N ASP A 105 10.28 -15.14 -11.62
CA ASP A 105 11.09 -15.36 -12.83
C ASP A 105 10.44 -14.81 -14.11
N GLY A 106 9.28 -14.17 -14.01
CA GLY A 106 8.56 -13.59 -15.14
C GLY A 106 7.71 -14.58 -15.94
N LYS A 107 7.48 -15.80 -15.45
CA LYS A 107 6.67 -16.80 -16.15
C LYS A 107 5.20 -16.63 -15.78
N LEU A 108 4.33 -16.61 -16.78
CA LEU A 108 2.89 -16.62 -16.56
C LEU A 108 2.42 -18.04 -16.25
N PHE A 109 1.70 -18.21 -15.16
CA PHE A 109 1.00 -19.46 -14.86
C PHE A 109 -0.43 -19.14 -14.40
N GLY A 110 -1.33 -20.10 -14.53
CA GLY A 110 -2.72 -19.89 -14.15
C GLY A 110 -3.48 -21.18 -13.96
N HIS A 111 -4.80 -21.09 -13.98
CA HIS A 111 -5.72 -22.23 -13.82
C HIS A 111 -5.42 -23.40 -14.78
N TRP A 112 -4.86 -23.10 -15.96
CA TRP A 112 -4.51 -24.09 -16.98
C TRP A 112 -3.25 -24.92 -16.66
N SER A 113 -2.53 -24.60 -15.58
CA SER A 113 -1.32 -25.32 -15.16
C SER A 113 -1.62 -26.78 -14.79
N LYS A 114 -0.72 -27.70 -15.14
CA LYS A 114 -0.94 -29.16 -14.97
C LYS A 114 -0.04 -29.82 -13.92
N ASN A 115 0.80 -29.05 -13.23
CA ASN A 115 1.81 -29.56 -12.29
C ASN A 115 1.17 -30.39 -11.15
N TRP A 116 -0.09 -30.08 -10.81
CA TRP A 116 -0.84 -30.70 -9.72
C TRP A 116 -1.88 -31.73 -10.16
N ARG A 117 -1.83 -32.20 -11.41
CA ARG A 117 -2.83 -33.16 -11.96
C ARG A 117 -3.00 -34.44 -11.15
N HIS A 118 -1.95 -34.85 -10.43
CA HIS A 118 -1.92 -36.05 -9.59
C HIS A 118 -2.70 -35.87 -8.27
N LEU A 119 -3.05 -34.64 -7.89
CA LEU A 119 -3.82 -34.35 -6.69
C LEU A 119 -5.34 -34.40 -6.98
N PRO A 120 -6.15 -34.86 -6.01
CA PRO A 120 -7.60 -34.91 -6.17
C PRO A 120 -8.21 -33.50 -6.14
N THR A 121 -9.30 -33.33 -6.88
CA THR A 121 -10.14 -32.12 -6.88
C THR A 121 -11.33 -32.26 -5.95
N HIS A 122 -11.99 -31.14 -5.63
CA HIS A 122 -13.22 -31.11 -4.84
C HIS A 122 -14.11 -29.93 -5.29
N SER A 123 -15.42 -29.97 -5.08
CA SER A 123 -16.30 -28.85 -5.44
C SER A 123 -15.94 -27.60 -4.63
N GLU A 124 -15.83 -27.75 -3.31
CA GLU A 124 -15.38 -26.70 -2.39
C GLU A 124 -13.87 -26.45 -2.49
N TRP A 125 -13.49 -25.19 -2.74
CA TRP A 125 -12.10 -24.79 -2.98
C TRP A 125 -11.14 -25.16 -1.84
N HIS A 126 -11.59 -25.08 -0.58
CA HIS A 126 -10.72 -25.29 0.58
C HIS A 126 -10.49 -26.78 0.90
N GLN A 127 -11.26 -27.66 0.26
CA GLN A 127 -11.06 -29.12 0.31
C GLN A 127 -10.35 -29.64 -0.96
N ASP A 128 -10.32 -28.84 -2.04
CA ASP A 128 -9.65 -29.17 -3.29
C ASP A 128 -8.13 -29.13 -3.12
N LYS A 129 -7.52 -30.32 -2.93
CA LYS A 129 -6.07 -30.45 -2.71
C LYS A 129 -5.26 -29.94 -3.89
N ARG A 130 -5.77 -30.11 -5.12
CA ARG A 130 -5.12 -29.63 -6.34
C ARG A 130 -5.09 -28.10 -6.36
N PHE A 131 -6.24 -27.46 -6.16
CA PHE A 131 -6.33 -26.00 -6.10
C PHE A 131 -5.48 -25.43 -4.98
N ARG A 132 -5.56 -26.01 -3.78
CA ARG A 132 -4.78 -25.52 -2.62
C ARG A 132 -3.27 -25.63 -2.84
N ALA A 133 -2.79 -26.68 -3.49
CA ALA A 133 -1.37 -26.80 -3.81
C ALA A 133 -0.93 -25.74 -4.84
N ALA A 134 -1.76 -25.45 -5.85
CA ALA A 134 -1.50 -24.38 -6.81
C ALA A 134 -1.54 -22.99 -6.16
N LEU A 135 -2.46 -22.76 -5.23
CA LEU A 135 -2.58 -21.51 -4.47
C LEU A 135 -1.39 -21.29 -3.52
N LEU A 136 -0.91 -22.35 -2.86
CA LEU A 136 0.32 -22.27 -2.04
C LEU A 136 1.56 -22.01 -2.89
N TYR A 137 1.60 -22.57 -4.10
CA TYR A 137 2.67 -22.26 -5.05
C TYR A 137 2.61 -20.79 -5.50
N LEU A 138 1.41 -20.25 -5.77
CA LEU A 138 1.20 -18.85 -6.12
C LEU A 138 1.84 -17.93 -5.09
N VAL A 139 1.44 -18.04 -3.82
CA VAL A 139 1.97 -17.18 -2.74
C VAL A 139 3.48 -17.34 -2.55
N SER A 140 4.06 -18.51 -2.85
CA SER A 140 5.52 -18.70 -2.79
C SER A 140 6.31 -18.14 -3.98
N GLU A 141 5.63 -17.93 -5.11
CA GLU A 141 6.25 -17.50 -6.37
C GLU A 141 5.90 -16.06 -6.77
N THR A 142 5.01 -15.41 -6.02
CA THR A 142 4.66 -14.01 -6.16
C THR A 142 5.17 -13.19 -4.98
N TRP A 143 5.34 -11.89 -5.19
CA TRP A 143 5.63 -10.90 -4.15
C TRP A 143 5.20 -9.52 -4.65
N THR A 144 5.30 -8.48 -3.83
CA THR A 144 4.85 -7.13 -4.19
C THR A 144 5.39 -6.63 -5.53
N GLY A 145 6.63 -6.96 -5.89
CA GLY A 145 7.24 -6.59 -7.18
C GLY A 145 6.74 -7.36 -8.40
N THR A 146 5.95 -8.43 -8.23
CA THR A 146 5.26 -9.11 -9.35
C THR A 146 3.97 -8.42 -9.77
N LEU A 147 3.26 -7.78 -8.82
CA LEU A 147 1.94 -7.17 -9.05
C LEU A 147 1.89 -6.17 -10.21
N PRO A 148 2.90 -5.32 -10.45
CA PRO A 148 2.93 -4.44 -11.63
C PRO A 148 2.75 -5.15 -12.98
N ARG A 149 3.06 -6.45 -13.07
CA ARG A 149 2.92 -7.25 -14.29
C ARG A 149 1.49 -7.79 -14.47
N ASP A 150 0.83 -8.03 -13.34
CA ASP A 150 -0.47 -8.68 -13.23
C ASP A 150 -1.63 -7.70 -13.06
N THR A 151 -1.34 -6.40 -12.93
CA THR A 151 -2.33 -5.36 -12.66
C THR A 151 -2.29 -4.21 -13.67
N TYR A 152 -3.32 -3.37 -13.63
CA TYR A 152 -3.41 -2.14 -14.44
C TYR A 152 -4.01 -0.99 -13.61
N PRO A 153 -3.59 0.26 -13.88
CA PRO A 153 -4.11 1.42 -13.16
C PRO A 153 -5.51 1.78 -13.63
N ILE A 154 -6.35 2.19 -12.68
CA ILE A 154 -7.73 2.55 -12.92
C ILE A 154 -8.00 4.03 -12.66
N ARG A 155 -9.07 4.53 -13.28
CA ARG A 155 -9.69 5.81 -12.93
C ARG A 155 -10.12 5.76 -11.47
N ILE A 156 -10.00 6.86 -10.75
CA ILE A 156 -10.49 7.01 -9.38
C ILE A 156 -11.90 7.60 -9.47
N SER A 157 -12.90 6.73 -9.32
CA SER A 157 -14.32 7.07 -9.36
C SER A 157 -15.15 6.01 -8.61
N PRO A 158 -16.38 6.32 -8.18
CA PRO A 158 -17.23 5.37 -7.44
C PRO A 158 -17.53 4.07 -8.19
N HIS A 159 -17.51 4.11 -9.53
CA HIS A 159 -17.81 2.94 -10.37
C HIS A 159 -16.60 2.02 -10.59
N SER A 160 -15.39 2.54 -10.42
CA SER A 160 -14.15 1.81 -10.69
C SER A 160 -13.47 1.33 -9.41
N ILE A 161 -13.65 2.04 -8.29
CA ILE A 161 -13.17 1.60 -6.98
C ILE A 161 -14.30 0.87 -6.27
N THR A 162 -14.16 -0.45 -6.22
CA THR A 162 -15.05 -1.36 -5.51
C THR A 162 -14.23 -2.13 -4.47
N PRO A 163 -14.86 -2.78 -3.50
CA PRO A 163 -14.20 -3.87 -2.79
C PRO A 163 -13.55 -4.82 -3.79
N GLY A 164 -12.39 -5.37 -3.43
CA GLY A 164 -11.56 -6.16 -4.35
C GLY A 164 -10.57 -5.35 -5.20
N THR A 165 -10.68 -4.02 -5.29
CA THR A 165 -9.64 -3.16 -5.89
C THR A 165 -8.35 -3.22 -5.07
N LEU A 166 -7.18 -3.20 -5.70
CA LEU A 166 -5.90 -3.29 -5.00
C LEU A 166 -5.36 -1.89 -4.69
N LEU A 167 -4.70 -1.78 -3.54
CA LEU A 167 -3.88 -0.64 -3.17
C LEU A 167 -2.43 -1.09 -3.07
N SER A 168 -1.58 -0.64 -4.00
CA SER A 168 -0.13 -0.86 -3.94
C SER A 168 0.53 0.45 -3.49
N MET A 169 1.04 0.50 -2.26
CA MET A 169 1.54 1.77 -1.69
C MET A 169 3.00 2.02 -2.06
N ASP A 170 3.82 0.98 -2.04
CA ASP A 170 5.24 0.99 -2.39
C ASP A 170 5.65 -0.39 -2.94
N ARG A 171 6.96 -0.66 -3.00
CA ARG A 171 7.47 -1.98 -3.43
C ARG A 171 7.34 -3.08 -2.37
N PHE A 172 6.83 -2.77 -1.18
CA PHE A 172 6.88 -3.61 0.01
C PHE A 172 5.51 -3.88 0.63
N HIS A 173 4.48 -3.06 0.35
CA HIS A 173 3.17 -3.18 0.95
C HIS A 173 2.01 -3.05 -0.03
N VAL A 174 1.02 -3.91 0.17
CA VAL A 174 -0.17 -4.04 -0.65
C VAL A 174 -1.37 -4.38 0.23
N GLY A 175 -2.51 -3.79 -0.09
CA GLY A 175 -3.81 -4.13 0.47
C GLY A 175 -4.86 -4.33 -0.61
N ILE A 176 -6.03 -4.78 -0.20
CA ILE A 176 -7.22 -4.87 -1.05
C ILE A 176 -8.34 -4.05 -0.41
N ILE A 177 -9.08 -3.27 -1.19
CA ILE A 177 -10.24 -2.52 -0.70
C ILE A 177 -11.24 -3.54 -0.13
N ALA A 178 -11.53 -3.38 1.16
CA ALA A 178 -12.46 -4.17 1.94
C ALA A 178 -13.88 -3.61 1.80
N HIS A 179 -14.02 -2.32 2.09
CA HIS A 179 -15.31 -1.63 2.19
C HIS A 179 -15.24 -0.26 1.51
N VAL A 180 -16.38 0.19 0.99
CA VAL A 180 -16.60 1.56 0.50
C VAL A 180 -17.71 2.20 1.33
N CYS A 181 -17.33 3.07 2.28
CA CYS A 181 -18.21 3.64 3.30
C CYS A 181 -18.57 5.08 2.96
N LEU A 182 -19.82 5.33 2.52
CA LEU A 182 -20.30 6.63 2.02
C LEU A 182 -21.27 7.35 2.99
N ASP A 183 -21.40 6.83 4.21
CA ASP A 183 -22.25 7.36 5.28
C ASP A 183 -21.51 8.38 6.17
N GLY A 184 -20.23 8.59 5.90
CA GLY A 184 -19.37 9.44 6.69
C GLY A 184 -18.93 8.82 8.00
N SER A 185 -19.19 7.55 8.30
CA SER A 185 -18.81 6.93 9.58
C SER A 185 -17.29 6.79 9.77
N GLN A 186 -16.53 6.75 8.67
CA GLN A 186 -15.07 6.51 8.67
C GLN A 186 -14.26 7.78 8.37
N ALA A 187 -12.97 7.77 8.70
CA ALA A 187 -12.07 8.91 8.40
C ALA A 187 -11.82 9.07 6.89
N HIS A 188 -11.95 7.96 6.14
CA HIS A 188 -11.84 7.90 4.69
C HIS A 188 -12.94 6.98 4.14
N PRO A 189 -13.53 7.26 2.96
CA PRO A 189 -14.60 6.43 2.39
C PRO A 189 -14.15 5.04 1.91
N LEU A 190 -12.88 4.69 2.07
CA LEU A 190 -12.32 3.42 1.62
C LEU A 190 -11.60 2.78 2.80
N GLN A 191 -11.80 1.48 2.97
CA GLN A 191 -11.05 0.68 3.93
C GLN A 191 -10.33 -0.46 3.22
N THR A 192 -9.19 -0.89 3.75
CA THR A 192 -8.34 -1.94 3.20
C THR A 192 -8.20 -3.12 4.15
N TRP A 193 -8.27 -4.33 3.60
CA TRP A 193 -7.77 -5.54 4.23
C TRP A 193 -6.28 -5.68 3.91
N GLU A 194 -5.47 -5.80 4.96
CA GLU A 194 -4.02 -5.88 4.86
C GLU A 194 -3.46 -7.04 5.68
N SER A 195 -2.34 -7.58 5.23
CA SER A 195 -1.46 -8.46 6.01
C SER A 195 -0.05 -7.84 6.04
N MET A 196 0.85 -8.42 6.82
CA MET A 196 2.21 -7.89 6.98
C MET A 196 3.22 -9.03 6.91
N LEU A 197 4.49 -8.70 6.67
CA LEU A 197 5.58 -9.66 6.76
C LEU A 197 5.81 -10.15 8.21
N PRO A 198 6.51 -11.28 8.40
CA PRO A 198 6.77 -12.35 7.40
C PRO A 198 5.51 -13.18 7.08
N VAL A 199 5.51 -14.00 6.03
CA VAL A 199 4.38 -14.89 5.70
C VAL A 199 4.03 -15.79 6.89
N LYS A 200 2.81 -15.64 7.47
CA LYS A 200 2.31 -16.50 8.56
C LYS A 200 0.79 -16.52 8.61
N ILE A 201 0.21 -17.51 9.29
CA ILE A 201 -1.23 -17.54 9.57
C ILE A 201 -1.52 -16.45 10.60
N ARG A 202 -2.29 -15.44 10.20
CA ARG A 202 -2.62 -14.29 11.04
C ARG A 202 -3.99 -13.73 10.68
N LYS A 203 -4.48 -12.87 11.56
CA LYS A 203 -5.63 -12.04 11.30
C LYS A 203 -5.29 -10.97 10.26
N LEU A 204 -6.23 -10.70 9.35
CA LEU A 204 -6.17 -9.53 8.48
C LEU A 204 -6.41 -8.26 9.30
N ILE A 205 -5.82 -7.16 8.89
CA ILE A 205 -5.99 -5.87 9.55
C ILE A 205 -6.87 -5.01 8.67
N LEU A 206 -8.00 -4.55 9.22
CA LEU A 206 -8.86 -3.56 8.57
C LEU A 206 -8.32 -2.16 8.88
N ARG A 207 -8.13 -1.33 7.85
CA ARG A 207 -7.64 0.04 8.01
C ARG A 207 -8.38 1.00 7.11
N ASP A 208 -8.43 2.27 7.49
CA ASP A 208 -8.81 3.32 6.55
C ASP A 208 -7.71 3.47 5.50
N PHE A 209 -8.12 3.74 4.26
CA PHE A 209 -7.21 3.99 3.16
C PHE A 209 -6.25 5.13 3.50
N LEU A 210 -4.96 4.82 3.40
CA LEU A 210 -3.89 5.76 3.60
C LEU A 210 -2.76 5.37 2.65
N SER A 211 -2.35 6.27 1.78
CA SER A 211 -1.33 5.95 0.79
C SER A 211 -0.48 7.18 0.50
N PRO A 212 0.85 7.03 0.37
CA PRO A 212 1.66 8.08 -0.22
C PRO A 212 1.22 8.33 -1.67
N LYS A 213 1.70 9.43 -2.26
CA LYS A 213 1.49 9.71 -3.67
C LYS A 213 2.11 8.59 -4.53
N PRO A 214 1.38 7.99 -5.49
CA PRO A 214 1.95 7.00 -6.38
C PRO A 214 2.92 7.63 -7.40
N GLU A 215 3.93 6.86 -7.81
CA GLU A 215 4.90 7.26 -8.83
C GLU A 215 4.61 6.57 -10.16
N LEU A 216 4.85 7.25 -11.30
CA LEU A 216 4.59 6.68 -12.63
C LEU A 216 5.59 5.56 -13.01
N THR A 217 6.80 5.61 -12.46
CA THR A 217 7.92 4.71 -12.82
C THR A 217 7.64 3.26 -12.45
N HIS A 218 6.71 3.03 -11.52
CA HIS A 218 6.27 1.72 -11.07
C HIS A 218 4.75 1.85 -10.88
N PRO A 219 3.88 1.13 -11.62
CA PRO A 219 2.44 1.32 -11.54
C PRO A 219 1.91 0.87 -10.16
N LEU A 220 2.04 1.79 -9.21
CA LEU A 220 1.57 1.74 -7.83
C LEU A 220 0.19 2.42 -7.75
N GLY A 221 -0.37 2.52 -6.55
CA GLY A 221 -1.63 3.17 -6.25
C GLY A 221 -2.81 2.22 -6.38
N LEU A 222 -3.92 2.73 -6.91
CA LEU A 222 -5.19 2.01 -7.05
C LEU A 222 -5.23 1.28 -8.40
N VAL A 223 -5.18 -0.05 -8.35
CA VAL A 223 -5.05 -0.92 -9.52
C VAL A 223 -6.05 -2.08 -9.47
N LYS A 224 -6.30 -2.72 -10.62
CA LYS A 224 -7.06 -3.97 -10.73
C LYS A 224 -6.26 -5.06 -11.41
N PHE A 225 -6.59 -6.32 -11.14
CA PHE A 225 -5.98 -7.47 -11.82
C PHE A 225 -6.33 -7.48 -13.31
N ARG A 226 -5.33 -7.73 -14.14
CA ARG A 226 -5.51 -7.95 -15.58
C ARG A 226 -6.23 -9.28 -15.80
N TRP A 227 -7.21 -9.26 -16.69
CA TRP A 227 -7.96 -10.44 -17.11
C TRP A 227 -7.12 -11.38 -17.97
N PRO A 228 -7.00 -12.66 -17.61
CA PRO A 228 -6.42 -13.66 -18.49
C PRO A 228 -7.40 -13.96 -19.64
N ILE A 229 -6.89 -13.93 -20.86
CA ILE A 229 -7.60 -14.24 -22.10
C ILE A 229 -6.86 -15.35 -22.84
N PHE A 230 -7.60 -16.18 -23.57
CA PHE A 230 -7.03 -17.20 -24.43
C PHE A 230 -7.11 -16.73 -25.87
N GLU A 231 -5.96 -16.54 -26.50
CA GLU A 231 -5.85 -16.07 -27.89
C GLU A 231 -4.68 -16.77 -28.58
N ASN A 232 -4.87 -17.20 -29.82
CA ASN A 232 -3.84 -17.87 -30.62
C ASN A 232 -3.23 -19.12 -29.95
N GLY A 233 -4.06 -19.89 -29.23
CA GLY A 233 -3.63 -21.12 -28.57
C GLY A 233 -2.89 -20.92 -27.23
N GLU A 234 -2.76 -19.68 -26.76
CA GLU A 234 -2.02 -19.37 -25.54
C GLU A 234 -2.84 -18.48 -24.59
N TRP A 235 -2.61 -18.67 -23.29
CA TRP A 235 -3.12 -17.77 -22.27
C TRP A 235 -2.18 -16.57 -22.11
N LYS A 236 -2.75 -15.37 -22.13
CA LYS A 236 -2.05 -14.11 -21.85
C LYS A 236 -2.97 -13.14 -21.13
N TYR A 237 -2.43 -12.00 -20.69
CA TYR A 237 -3.27 -10.93 -20.18
C TYR A 237 -3.82 -10.05 -21.29
N LEU A 238 -5.07 -9.62 -21.14
CA LEU A 238 -5.62 -8.51 -21.92
C LEU A 238 -4.72 -7.26 -21.75
N PRO A 239 -4.38 -6.52 -22.82
CA PRO A 239 -3.56 -5.32 -22.73
C PRO A 239 -4.14 -4.27 -21.79
N SER A 240 -3.30 -3.60 -20.97
CA SER A 240 -3.75 -2.68 -19.91
C SER A 240 -4.75 -1.62 -20.38
N LYS A 241 -4.53 -1.05 -21.58
CA LYS A 241 -5.36 0.01 -22.16
C LYS A 241 -6.74 -0.45 -22.63
N GLU A 242 -6.93 -1.76 -22.79
CA GLU A 242 -8.19 -2.37 -23.21
C GLU A 242 -9.06 -2.75 -22.02
N HIS A 243 -8.53 -2.67 -20.79
CA HIS A 243 -9.31 -2.94 -19.59
C HIS A 243 -10.34 -1.85 -19.31
N PRO A 244 -11.49 -2.21 -18.72
CA PRO A 244 -12.46 -1.23 -18.27
C PRO A 244 -11.84 -0.30 -17.22
N PHE A 245 -12.21 0.97 -17.29
CA PHE A 245 -11.75 2.01 -16.36
C PHE A 245 -10.25 2.29 -16.37
N TYR A 246 -9.46 1.76 -17.31
CA TYR A 246 -8.03 2.07 -17.39
C TYR A 246 -7.79 3.59 -17.38
N SER A 247 -6.91 4.04 -16.49
CA SER A 247 -6.51 5.43 -16.41
C SER A 247 -5.21 5.60 -15.63
N GLU A 248 -4.37 6.52 -16.11
CA GLU A 248 -3.13 6.93 -15.44
C GLU A 248 -3.30 8.22 -14.61
N GLU A 249 -4.55 8.70 -14.41
CA GLU A 249 -4.81 10.01 -13.78
C GLU A 249 -4.14 10.17 -12.41
N GLN A 250 -4.07 9.09 -11.63
CA GLN A 250 -3.51 9.09 -10.27
C GLN A 250 -2.01 9.43 -10.22
N TYR A 251 -1.28 9.24 -11.32
CA TYR A 251 0.16 9.54 -11.40
C TYR A 251 0.44 11.01 -11.76
N HIS A 252 -0.56 11.73 -12.26
CA HIS A 252 -0.39 13.10 -12.70
C HIS A 252 -0.56 14.08 -11.53
N PRO A 253 0.35 15.06 -11.36
CA PRO A 253 0.23 16.07 -10.31
C PRO A 253 -1.10 16.82 -10.31
N ALA A 254 -1.72 16.98 -11.49
CA ALA A 254 -3.03 17.62 -11.64
C ALA A 254 -4.15 16.93 -10.84
N PHE A 255 -4.03 15.62 -10.58
CA PHE A 255 -5.05 14.87 -9.83
C PHE A 255 -5.19 15.36 -8.39
N TYR A 256 -4.07 15.55 -7.68
CA TYR A 256 -4.08 15.90 -6.26
C TYR A 256 -3.70 17.36 -5.97
N LYS A 257 -3.28 18.16 -6.98
CA LYS A 257 -2.84 19.56 -6.80
C LYS A 257 -3.86 20.48 -6.11
N ARG A 258 -5.15 20.19 -6.24
CA ARG A 258 -6.25 20.97 -5.63
C ARG A 258 -6.65 20.48 -4.24
N TYR A 259 -6.06 19.39 -3.78
CA TYR A 259 -6.39 18.74 -2.52
C TYR A 259 -5.20 18.78 -1.57
N THR A 260 -5.48 18.43 -0.32
CA THR A 260 -4.50 18.36 0.76
C THR A 260 -3.34 17.42 0.45
N ASP A 261 -3.68 16.25 -0.07
CA ASP A 261 -2.77 15.18 -0.43
C ASP A 261 -3.51 14.20 -1.37
N PHE A 262 -2.83 13.11 -1.70
CA PHE A 262 -3.41 12.05 -2.53
C PHE A 262 -4.61 11.38 -1.85
N VAL A 263 -4.58 11.23 -0.52
CA VAL A 263 -5.64 10.60 0.26
C VAL A 263 -6.92 11.41 0.17
N GLU A 264 -6.86 12.73 0.37
CA GLU A 264 -8.00 13.62 0.22
C GLU A 264 -8.53 13.67 -1.23
N ALA A 265 -7.63 13.66 -2.22
CA ALA A 265 -8.03 13.62 -3.62
C ALA A 265 -8.82 12.35 -3.97
N VAL A 266 -8.41 11.20 -3.44
CA VAL A 266 -9.15 9.94 -3.56
C VAL A 266 -10.49 10.04 -2.84
N ALA A 267 -10.50 10.47 -1.57
CA ALA A 267 -11.71 10.62 -0.78
C ALA A 267 -12.77 11.44 -1.52
N LYS A 268 -12.41 12.64 -2.00
CA LYS A 268 -13.33 13.55 -2.70
C LYS A 268 -13.82 13.05 -4.06
N ARG A 269 -13.06 12.17 -4.72
CA ARG A 269 -13.50 11.52 -5.96
C ARG A 269 -14.50 10.39 -5.72
N ILE A 270 -14.41 9.73 -4.57
CA ILE A 270 -15.30 8.62 -4.19
C ILE A 270 -16.56 9.13 -3.48
N ASP A 271 -16.37 10.04 -2.53
CA ASP A 271 -17.44 10.70 -1.81
C ASP A 271 -17.23 12.23 -1.85
N PRO A 272 -17.89 12.94 -2.78
CA PRO A 272 -17.73 14.39 -2.91
C PRO A 272 -18.45 15.18 -1.81
N LYS A 273 -19.13 14.51 -0.86
CA LYS A 273 -19.77 15.19 0.27
C LYS A 273 -18.76 15.97 1.10
N GLU A 274 -19.22 17.10 1.61
CA GLU A 274 -18.45 17.90 2.57
C GLU A 274 -18.79 17.43 3.98
N TYR A 275 -17.77 16.99 4.71
CA TYR A 275 -17.85 16.61 6.11
C TYR A 275 -17.20 17.69 6.98
N ASP A 276 -17.63 17.82 8.23
CA ASP A 276 -17.00 18.74 9.18
C ASP A 276 -15.52 18.36 9.37
N PRO A 277 -14.56 19.25 9.09
CA PRO A 277 -13.14 18.99 9.32
C PRO A 277 -12.83 18.56 10.76
N MET A 278 -13.58 19.04 11.76
CA MET A 278 -13.39 18.62 13.15
C MET A 278 -13.80 17.18 13.41
N GLU A 279 -14.86 16.71 12.76
CA GLU A 279 -15.27 15.31 12.81
C GLU A 279 -14.22 14.42 12.14
N LYS A 280 -13.68 14.86 11.00
CA LYS A 280 -12.59 14.15 10.31
C LYS A 280 -11.34 14.05 11.17
N ILE A 281 -10.92 15.15 11.81
CA ILE A 281 -9.79 15.14 12.75
C ILE A 281 -10.03 14.15 13.89
N SER A 282 -11.24 14.15 14.47
CA SER A 282 -11.57 13.27 15.59
C SER A 282 -11.39 11.80 15.19
N LYS A 283 -11.83 11.42 13.98
CA LYS A 283 -11.67 10.05 13.45
C LYS A 283 -10.20 9.69 13.17
N VAL A 284 -9.43 10.59 12.56
CA VAL A 284 -8.00 10.38 12.32
C VAL A 284 -7.24 10.21 13.64
N VAL A 285 -7.55 11.03 14.65
CA VAL A 285 -6.96 10.95 15.99
C VAL A 285 -7.35 9.64 16.68
N GLU A 286 -8.61 9.21 16.58
CA GLU A 286 -9.07 7.93 17.14
C GLU A 286 -8.34 6.73 16.49
N THR A 287 -8.31 6.67 15.17
CA THR A 287 -7.60 5.62 14.41
C THR A 287 -6.12 5.60 14.76
N THR A 288 -5.47 6.77 14.80
CA THR A 288 -4.05 6.87 15.16
C THR A 288 -3.79 6.46 16.61
N THR A 289 -4.69 6.83 17.53
CA THR A 289 -4.62 6.41 18.94
C THR A 289 -4.67 4.89 19.09
N ARG A 290 -5.46 4.19 18.26
CA ARG A 290 -5.49 2.73 18.23
C ARG A 290 -4.13 2.16 17.81
N PHE A 291 -3.52 2.66 16.73
CA PHE A 291 -2.18 2.25 16.31
C PHE A 291 -1.12 2.50 17.40
N LEU A 292 -1.18 3.65 18.07
CA LEU A 292 -0.29 3.95 19.19
C LEU A 292 -0.49 2.96 20.35
N ARG A 293 -1.73 2.58 20.68
CA ARG A 293 -2.01 1.58 21.73
C ARG A 293 -1.54 0.17 21.34
N ASP A 294 -1.74 -0.23 20.08
CA ASP A 294 -1.28 -1.52 19.56
C ASP A 294 0.25 -1.61 19.55
N ARG A 295 0.92 -0.46 19.39
CA ARG A 295 2.38 -0.35 19.44
C ARG A 295 2.95 -0.60 20.83
N VAL A 296 2.26 -0.21 21.90
CA VAL A 296 2.74 -0.34 23.30
C VAL A 296 3.21 -1.75 23.64
N PRO A 297 2.40 -2.82 23.49
CA PRO A 297 2.83 -4.17 23.86
C PRO A 297 4.01 -4.67 23.02
N ILE A 298 4.10 -4.28 21.74
CA ILE A 298 5.22 -4.64 20.84
C ILE A 298 6.51 -4.00 21.34
N VAL A 299 6.45 -2.71 21.70
CA VAL A 299 7.59 -1.97 22.22
C VAL A 299 8.07 -2.55 23.55
N MET A 300 7.14 -2.74 24.49
CA MET A 300 7.46 -3.28 25.81
C MET A 300 8.08 -4.68 25.74
N ALA A 301 7.48 -5.57 24.96
CA ALA A 301 8.00 -6.93 24.78
C ALA A 301 9.37 -6.93 24.10
N GLY A 302 9.54 -6.10 23.07
CA GLY A 302 10.82 -5.96 22.36
C GLY A 302 11.93 -5.45 23.26
N THR A 303 11.69 -4.39 24.04
CA THR A 303 12.67 -3.89 25.00
C THR A 303 13.09 -4.98 25.99
N GLN A 304 12.13 -5.74 26.54
CA GLN A 304 12.44 -6.80 27.51
C GLN A 304 13.25 -7.96 26.90
N GLN A 305 12.95 -8.34 25.65
CA GLN A 305 13.56 -9.51 25.01
C GLN A 305 14.87 -9.19 24.29
N CYS A 306 15.01 -7.99 23.74
CA CYS A 306 16.10 -7.63 22.83
C CYS A 306 17.31 -6.99 23.53
N ILE A 307 17.16 -6.45 24.74
CA ILE A 307 18.26 -5.82 25.51
C ILE A 307 19.43 -6.81 25.75
N ASN A 308 19.14 -8.10 25.93
CA ASN A 308 20.15 -9.11 26.23
C ASN A 308 20.72 -9.84 24.98
N GLY A 309 20.55 -9.26 23.78
CA GLY A 309 21.16 -9.78 22.56
C GLY A 309 20.33 -10.80 21.76
N GLY A 310 19.06 -11.00 22.10
CA GLY A 310 18.17 -11.96 21.42
C GLY A 310 17.60 -11.54 20.06
N CYS A 311 17.80 -10.29 19.64
CA CYS A 311 17.16 -9.73 18.44
C CYS A 311 18.22 -9.24 17.44
N THR A 312 18.92 -10.18 16.81
CA THR A 312 19.75 -9.85 15.64
C THR A 312 18.85 -9.48 14.46
N GLU A 313 19.23 -8.50 13.66
CA GLU A 313 18.47 -8.09 12.48
C GLU A 313 18.16 -9.31 11.58
N GLY A 314 16.91 -9.41 11.13
CA GLY A 314 16.40 -10.55 10.35
C GLY A 314 16.05 -11.81 11.17
N SER A 315 16.31 -11.86 12.46
CA SER A 315 15.81 -12.95 13.33
C SER A 315 14.30 -12.84 13.55
N GLU A 316 13.63 -13.95 13.87
CA GLU A 316 12.19 -13.95 14.17
C GLU A 316 11.82 -12.93 15.28
N GLN A 317 12.62 -12.87 16.34
CA GLN A 317 12.40 -11.92 17.44
C GLN A 317 12.56 -10.47 17.00
N TRP A 318 13.49 -10.20 16.08
CA TRP A 318 13.62 -8.89 15.47
C TRP A 318 12.39 -8.54 14.64
N GLU A 319 11.96 -9.42 13.74
CA GLU A 319 10.79 -9.18 12.88
C GLU A 319 9.49 -8.99 13.69
N ILE A 320 9.35 -9.67 14.83
CA ILE A 320 8.19 -9.52 15.72
C ILE A 320 8.20 -8.17 16.44
N HIS A 321 9.37 -7.68 16.85
CA HIS A 321 9.49 -6.51 17.73
C HIS A 321 9.92 -5.22 17.04
N ASN A 322 10.36 -5.30 15.79
CA ASN A 322 10.61 -4.16 14.92
C ASN A 322 9.27 -3.48 14.56
N THR A 323 9.20 -2.16 14.76
CA THR A 323 7.95 -1.40 14.52
C THR A 323 7.96 -0.59 13.23
N LEU A 324 8.91 -0.79 12.31
CA LEU A 324 9.08 0.03 11.11
C LEU A 324 7.79 0.22 10.30
N SER A 325 7.05 -0.86 10.05
CA SER A 325 5.78 -0.79 9.29
C SER A 325 4.70 -0.01 10.06
N LEU A 326 4.59 -0.23 11.37
CA LEU A 326 3.60 0.46 12.21
C LEU A 326 3.95 1.94 12.38
N ASP A 327 5.23 2.25 12.54
CA ASP A 327 5.77 3.61 12.69
C ASP A 327 5.56 4.41 11.40
N GLY A 328 5.78 3.80 10.23
CA GLY A 328 5.47 4.41 8.94
C GLY A 328 3.99 4.78 8.80
N MET A 329 3.07 3.91 9.24
CA MET A 329 1.63 4.19 9.24
C MET A 329 1.25 5.32 10.20
N ILE A 330 1.82 5.32 11.41
CA ILE A 330 1.60 6.40 12.38
C ILE A 330 2.06 7.73 11.79
N ILE A 331 3.26 7.79 11.20
CA ILE A 331 3.81 9.00 10.58
C ILE A 331 2.90 9.49 9.46
N LEU A 332 2.47 8.62 8.55
CA LEU A 332 1.56 8.98 7.47
C LEU A 332 0.23 9.55 7.99
N GLN A 333 -0.33 8.98 9.07
CA GLN A 333 -1.55 9.51 9.70
C GLN A 333 -1.32 10.88 10.35
N MET A 334 -0.19 11.06 11.04
CA MET A 334 0.17 12.35 11.66
C MET A 334 0.41 13.44 10.60
N ASP A 335 1.03 13.09 9.48
CA ASP A 335 1.21 14.00 8.34
C ASP A 335 -0.14 14.39 7.74
N HIS A 336 -1.04 13.42 7.52
CA HIS A 336 -2.40 13.68 7.03
C HIS A 336 -3.17 14.62 7.98
N LEU A 337 -3.11 14.32 9.28
CA LEU A 337 -3.71 15.12 10.35
C LEU A 337 -3.18 16.57 10.34
N SER A 338 -1.86 16.74 10.26
CA SER A 338 -1.20 18.04 10.19
C SER A 338 -1.76 18.87 9.04
N ARG A 339 -1.89 18.26 7.85
CA ARG A 339 -2.38 18.98 6.68
C ARG A 339 -3.87 19.32 6.76
N ILE A 340 -4.71 18.46 7.36
CA ILE A 340 -6.13 18.79 7.62
C ILE A 340 -6.21 20.04 8.51
N ILE A 341 -5.42 20.10 9.59
CA ILE A 341 -5.39 21.24 10.52
C ILE A 341 -5.00 22.53 9.80
N GLU A 342 -3.92 22.48 9.01
CA GLU A 342 -3.37 23.65 8.32
C GLU A 342 -4.33 24.21 7.26
N LEU A 343 -4.89 23.37 6.40
CA LEU A 343 -5.70 23.82 5.27
C LEU A 343 -7.09 24.30 5.67
N ASN A 344 -7.67 23.70 6.71
CA ASN A 344 -8.97 24.11 7.23
C ASN A 344 -8.88 25.26 8.25
N ARG A 345 -7.66 25.78 8.53
CA ARG A 345 -7.41 26.89 9.46
C ARG A 345 -8.05 26.67 10.83
N LEU A 346 -8.02 25.43 11.30
CA LEU A 346 -8.66 25.06 12.56
C LEU A 346 -7.92 25.71 13.73
N ASP A 347 -8.65 25.92 14.84
CA ASP A 347 -8.06 26.49 16.04
C ASP A 347 -7.00 25.55 16.60
N LYS A 348 -5.73 25.90 16.36
CA LYS A 348 -4.56 25.14 16.80
C LYS A 348 -4.56 24.93 18.32
N LYS A 349 -5.09 25.86 19.10
CA LYS A 349 -5.15 25.74 20.57
C LYS A 349 -6.20 24.71 20.97
N MET A 350 -7.35 24.71 20.32
CA MET A 350 -8.40 23.71 20.55
C MET A 350 -7.92 22.31 20.16
N VAL A 351 -7.33 22.16 18.97
CA VAL A 351 -6.81 20.87 18.49
C VAL A 351 -5.69 20.36 19.39
N LYS A 352 -4.77 21.23 19.81
CA LYS A 352 -3.72 20.89 20.78
C LYS A 352 -4.32 20.38 22.09
N LYS A 353 -5.29 21.09 22.67
CA LYS A 353 -5.96 20.67 23.92
C LYS A 353 -6.65 19.31 23.78
N MET A 354 -7.27 19.05 22.63
CA MET A 354 -7.87 17.75 22.32
C MET A 354 -6.81 16.64 22.32
N MET A 355 -5.68 16.85 21.63
CA MET A 355 -4.57 15.87 21.61
C MET A 355 -3.92 15.67 22.99
N GLU A 356 -3.75 16.74 23.77
CA GLU A 356 -3.21 16.68 25.14
C GLU A 356 -4.12 15.91 26.10
N SER A 357 -5.42 15.84 25.82
CA SER A 357 -6.37 15.07 26.64
C SER A 357 -6.26 13.54 26.47
N ILE A 358 -5.55 13.08 25.44
CA ILE A 358 -5.39 11.65 25.15
C ILE A 358 -4.04 11.19 25.69
N SER A 359 -4.07 10.36 26.73
CA SER A 359 -2.88 9.76 27.34
C SER A 359 -2.62 8.34 26.81
N ILE A 360 -1.37 8.08 26.43
CA ILE A 360 -0.84 6.77 26.00
C ILE A 360 0.15 6.30 27.07
N ASN A 361 -0.21 5.26 27.82
CA ASN A 361 0.67 4.65 28.80
C ASN A 361 1.74 3.81 28.09
N ILE A 362 2.95 4.33 27.99
CA ILE A 362 4.07 3.66 27.31
C ILE A 362 4.82 2.69 28.24
N THR A 363 4.71 2.89 29.56
CA THR A 363 5.12 1.95 30.61
C THR A 363 4.15 2.07 31.80
N LYS A 364 4.35 1.25 32.86
CA LYS A 364 3.53 1.33 34.08
C LYS A 364 3.55 2.70 34.76
N ASN A 365 4.68 3.41 34.67
CA ASN A 365 4.93 4.66 35.41
C ASN A 365 5.12 5.86 34.49
N ARG A 366 4.86 5.71 33.18
CA ARG A 366 5.10 6.76 32.20
C ARG A 366 4.05 6.75 31.12
N SER A 367 3.52 7.93 30.85
CA SER A 367 2.60 8.19 29.78
C SER A 367 3.09 9.35 28.92
N LEU A 368 2.67 9.37 27.66
CA LEU A 368 2.81 10.50 26.77
C LEU A 368 1.42 10.93 26.31
N THR A 369 1.23 12.22 26.07
CA THR A 369 0.02 12.65 25.38
C THR A 369 0.12 12.34 23.90
N PHE A 370 -1.02 12.27 23.21
CA PHE A 370 -1.03 12.19 21.75
C PHE A 370 -0.27 13.37 21.13
N TYR A 371 -0.39 14.57 21.73
CA TYR A 371 0.31 15.77 21.26
C TYR A 371 1.83 15.62 21.34
N ASP A 372 2.36 15.05 22.43
CA ASP A 372 3.80 14.79 22.57
C ASP A 372 4.32 13.88 21.44
N ILE A 373 3.54 12.85 21.11
CA ILE A 373 3.89 11.90 20.05
C ILE A 373 3.74 12.56 18.67
N TYR A 374 2.67 13.32 18.44
CA TYR A 374 2.44 14.08 17.20
C TYR A 374 3.61 15.01 16.88
N GLN A 375 4.20 15.67 17.87
CA GLN A 375 5.36 16.55 17.68
C GLN A 375 6.66 15.78 17.38
N ASN A 376 6.74 14.50 17.76
CA ASN A 376 7.98 13.72 17.69
C ASN A 376 7.86 12.46 16.81
N CYS A 377 6.77 12.30 16.03
CA CYS A 377 6.48 11.06 15.32
C CYS A 377 7.55 10.69 14.28
N SER A 378 8.17 11.68 13.65
CA SER A 378 9.29 11.48 12.70
C SER A 378 10.56 10.93 13.37
N TRP A 379 10.60 10.91 14.70
CA TRP A 379 11.69 10.40 15.52
C TRP A 379 11.30 9.12 16.26
N LEU A 380 10.24 8.40 15.88
CA LEU A 380 9.99 7.09 16.46
C LEU A 380 11.08 6.11 16.01
N SER A 381 11.82 5.51 16.95
CA SER A 381 12.73 4.43 16.59
C SER A 381 11.98 3.11 16.40
N PRO A 382 12.12 2.45 15.24
CA PRO A 382 11.56 1.14 15.01
C PRO A 382 12.41 0.01 15.61
N HIS A 383 13.64 0.32 16.01
CA HIS A 383 14.67 -0.65 16.37
C HIS A 383 14.39 -1.24 17.76
N PRO A 384 14.20 -2.56 17.90
CA PRO A 384 13.74 -3.15 19.16
C PRO A 384 14.78 -3.13 20.30
N LYS A 385 16.08 -2.92 20.01
CA LYS A 385 17.10 -2.72 21.06
C LYS A 385 17.19 -1.29 21.57
N ASP A 386 16.49 -0.35 20.95
CA ASP A 386 16.55 1.04 21.39
C ASP A 386 15.78 1.21 22.69
N SER A 387 16.16 2.23 23.46
CA SER A 387 15.49 2.58 24.70
C SER A 387 14.01 2.88 24.45
N ILE A 388 13.17 2.67 25.46
CA ILE A 388 11.73 2.98 25.37
C ILE A 388 11.55 4.44 24.94
N GLU A 389 12.35 5.36 25.49
CA GLU A 389 12.34 6.78 25.16
C GLU A 389 12.63 7.02 23.67
N ALA A 390 13.66 6.39 23.10
CA ALA A 390 13.98 6.53 21.68
C ALA A 390 12.88 5.93 20.80
N ARG A 391 12.35 4.77 21.20
CA ARG A 391 11.22 4.16 20.48
C ARG A 391 9.98 5.03 20.51
N TRP A 392 9.81 5.94 21.47
CA TRP A 392 8.70 6.90 21.54
C TRP A 392 9.08 8.34 21.13
N GLY A 393 10.19 8.53 20.41
CA GLY A 393 10.58 9.83 19.86
C GLY A 393 11.09 10.85 20.88
N MET A 394 11.29 10.43 22.13
CA MET A 394 11.75 11.30 23.21
C MET A 394 13.26 11.55 23.18
N LYS A 395 13.99 10.86 22.29
CA LYS A 395 15.45 10.95 22.13
C LYS A 395 15.85 11.54 20.78
N LYS A 396 15.10 12.54 20.31
CA LYS A 396 15.31 13.22 19.02
C LYS A 396 16.79 13.52 18.73
N CYS A 397 17.51 14.15 19.65
CA CYS A 397 18.91 14.52 19.43
C CYS A 397 19.83 13.31 19.24
N GLU A 398 19.66 12.28 20.09
CA GLU A 398 20.44 11.03 19.99
C GLU A 398 20.14 10.33 18.67
N MET A 399 18.89 10.35 18.22
CA MET A 399 18.47 9.75 16.95
C MET A 399 19.00 10.51 15.74
N ILE A 400 18.98 11.85 15.74
CA ILE A 400 19.58 12.65 14.68
C ILE A 400 21.07 12.32 14.57
N LEU A 401 21.79 12.28 15.69
CA LEU A 401 23.22 11.95 15.71
C LEU A 401 23.49 10.53 15.24
N ALA A 402 22.67 9.56 15.64
CA ALA A 402 22.77 8.18 15.19
C ALA A 402 22.55 8.06 13.68
N GLN A 403 21.50 8.70 13.14
CA GLN A 403 21.24 8.70 11.69
C GLN A 403 22.33 9.41 10.89
N ILE A 404 22.91 10.50 11.42
CA ILE A 404 24.08 11.15 10.80
C ILE A 404 25.26 10.17 10.73
N ARG A 405 25.53 9.42 11.80
CA ARG A 405 26.60 8.40 11.80
C ARG A 405 26.31 7.31 10.79
N THR A 406 25.10 6.74 10.81
CA THR A 406 24.69 5.70 9.86
C THR A 406 24.81 6.16 8.41
N ALA A 407 24.35 7.37 8.07
CA ALA A 407 24.46 7.89 6.71
C ALA A 407 25.93 8.08 6.27
N LYS A 408 26.82 8.51 7.17
CA LYS A 408 28.27 8.56 6.91
C LYS A 408 28.85 7.17 6.68
N ASP A 409 28.53 6.21 7.54
CA ASP A 409 28.98 4.82 7.42
C ASP A 409 28.49 4.18 6.11
N CYS A 410 27.25 4.48 5.70
CA CYS A 410 26.70 4.06 4.42
C CYS A 410 27.47 4.65 3.23
N ILE A 411 27.82 5.94 3.26
CA ILE A 411 28.65 6.57 2.21
C ILE A 411 29.98 5.82 2.10
N THR A 412 30.69 5.64 3.21
CA THR A 412 31.98 4.94 3.23
C THR A 412 31.86 3.49 2.73
N PHE A 413 30.78 2.79 3.09
CA PHE A 413 30.51 1.45 2.55
C PHE A 413 30.28 1.46 1.04
N ILE A 414 29.45 2.39 0.54
CA ILE A 414 29.13 2.50 -0.88
C ILE A 414 30.38 2.81 -1.70
N GLU A 415 31.19 3.78 -1.26
CA GLU A 415 32.48 4.11 -1.86
C GLU A 415 33.36 2.87 -1.94
N ARG A 416 33.57 2.19 -0.80
CA ARG A 416 34.44 1.01 -0.75
C ARG A 416 33.98 -0.14 -1.65
N ILE A 417 32.68 -0.39 -1.76
CA ILE A 417 32.15 -1.59 -2.43
C ILE A 417 31.78 -1.35 -3.89
N TYR A 418 31.20 -0.17 -4.20
CA TYR A 418 30.56 0.08 -5.48
C TYR A 418 31.30 1.08 -6.36
N GLU A 419 32.19 1.93 -5.83
CA GLU A 419 32.90 2.94 -6.64
C GLU A 419 33.61 2.34 -7.86
N LYS A 420 34.22 1.16 -7.70
CA LYS A 420 34.87 0.43 -8.82
C LYS A 420 33.95 -0.51 -9.58
N LYS A 421 32.94 -1.09 -8.93
CA LYS A 421 32.07 -2.13 -9.52
C LYS A 421 30.95 -1.53 -10.37
N ASP A 422 30.34 -0.47 -9.87
CA ASP A 422 29.26 0.28 -10.51
C ASP A 422 29.34 1.76 -10.07
N PRO A 423 30.18 2.56 -10.72
CA PRO A 423 30.37 3.97 -10.35
C PRO A 423 29.08 4.78 -10.42
N LYS A 424 28.18 4.45 -11.36
CA LYS A 424 26.91 5.17 -11.52
C LYS A 424 25.98 4.93 -10.34
N TYR A 425 25.88 3.68 -9.89
CA TYR A 425 25.12 3.34 -8.69
C TYR A 425 25.74 3.97 -7.44
N ALA A 426 27.07 3.95 -7.32
CA ALA A 426 27.78 4.57 -6.20
C ALA A 426 27.49 6.07 -6.12
N ASP A 427 27.70 6.82 -7.21
CA ASP A 427 27.42 8.26 -7.30
C ASP A 427 25.96 8.61 -7.01
N PHE A 428 25.02 7.80 -7.51
CA PHE A 428 23.61 7.98 -7.21
C PHE A 428 23.33 7.80 -5.72
N SER A 429 23.80 6.70 -5.13
CA SER A 429 23.53 6.33 -3.74
C SER A 429 24.21 7.29 -2.74
N ILE A 430 25.45 7.71 -3.03
CA ILE A 430 26.17 8.70 -2.22
C ILE A 430 25.42 10.03 -2.21
N ARG A 431 24.95 10.51 -3.37
CA ARG A 431 24.15 11.75 -3.44
C ARG A 431 22.88 11.67 -2.59
N GLN A 432 22.19 10.52 -2.58
CA GLN A 432 21.03 10.31 -1.71
C GLN A 432 21.41 10.41 -0.22
N GLN A 433 22.50 9.77 0.20
CA GLN A 433 22.97 9.82 1.59
C GLN A 433 23.46 11.23 1.99
N GLN A 434 24.11 11.96 1.08
CA GLN A 434 24.52 13.35 1.32
C GLN A 434 23.31 14.28 1.51
N GLU A 435 22.23 14.07 0.75
CA GLU A 435 20.99 14.82 0.93
C GLU A 435 20.32 14.50 2.28
N ILE A 436 20.35 13.24 2.72
CA ILE A 436 19.91 12.85 4.08
C ILE A 436 20.75 13.58 5.13
N LEU A 437 22.09 13.55 5.00
CA LEU A 437 22.99 14.25 5.92
C LEU A 437 22.71 15.75 5.97
N ARG A 438 22.46 16.40 4.83
CA ARG A 438 22.13 17.82 4.78
C ARG A 438 20.88 18.12 5.62
N ARG A 439 19.80 17.37 5.41
CA ARG A 439 18.54 17.53 6.17
C ARG A 439 18.72 17.30 7.67
N LEU A 440 19.44 16.25 8.04
CA LEU A 440 19.70 15.94 9.46
C LEU A 440 20.54 17.02 10.13
N ASN A 441 21.53 17.59 9.44
CA ASN A 441 22.32 18.69 9.97
C ASN A 441 21.52 19.99 10.11
N GLU A 442 20.61 20.27 9.17
CA GLU A 442 19.67 21.40 9.28
C GLU A 442 18.75 21.23 10.49
N GLU A 443 18.20 20.04 10.67
CA GLU A 443 17.37 19.72 11.83
C GLU A 443 18.16 19.79 13.15
N LEU A 444 19.42 19.32 13.16
CA LEU A 444 20.30 19.42 14.32
C LEU A 444 20.57 20.87 14.71
N LYS A 445 20.76 21.76 13.72
CA LYS A 445 20.99 23.19 13.92
C LYS A 445 19.71 23.94 14.33
N GLY A 446 18.57 23.53 13.79
CA GLY A 446 17.26 24.13 14.08
C GLY A 446 16.65 23.69 15.40
N SER A 447 17.17 22.60 16.00
CA SER A 447 16.72 22.08 17.29
C SER A 447 17.67 22.47 18.42
N GLU A 448 17.19 22.36 19.66
CA GLU A 448 18.00 22.56 20.87
C GLU A 448 19.13 21.51 21.04
N CYS A 449 19.22 20.55 20.11
CA CYS A 449 20.21 19.48 20.11
C CYS A 449 21.65 19.96 19.92
N PHE A 450 21.86 21.10 19.27
CA PHE A 450 23.21 21.64 19.03
C PHE A 450 23.98 21.89 20.33
N LEU A 451 23.32 22.43 21.35
CA LEU A 451 23.93 22.71 22.66
C LEU A 451 24.31 21.41 23.40
N ALA A 452 23.47 20.38 23.30
CA ALA A 452 23.75 19.08 23.89
C ALA A 452 24.95 18.39 23.22
N ALA A 453 25.08 18.50 21.89
CA ALA A 453 26.20 17.92 21.14
C ALA A 453 27.55 18.58 21.49
N SER A 454 27.58 19.92 21.63
CA SER A 454 28.80 20.65 22.01
C SER A 454 29.28 20.32 23.42
N GLY A 455 28.37 19.99 24.34
CA GLY A 455 28.70 19.53 25.70
C GLY A 455 29.34 18.13 25.73
N MET A 456 28.97 17.24 24.81
CA MET A 456 29.53 15.88 24.75
C MET A 456 30.95 15.85 24.15
N SER A 457 31.26 16.74 23.20
CA SER A 457 32.62 16.86 22.64
C SER A 457 33.66 17.37 23.65
N GLY A 458 33.24 18.00 24.75
CA GLY A 458 34.13 18.49 25.81
C GLY A 458 34.80 17.38 26.64
N ASN A 459 34.31 16.13 26.57
CA ASN A 459 34.82 14.99 27.34
C ASN A 459 35.57 13.94 26.50
N GLN A 460 35.71 14.15 25.18
CA GLN A 460 36.46 13.26 24.27
C GLN A 460 37.81 13.84 23.79
N GLY A 461 38.29 14.91 24.44
CA GLY A 461 39.56 15.55 24.12
C GLY A 461 40.79 14.74 24.54
N VAL A 462 41.03 13.58 23.94
CA VAL A 462 42.36 12.92 23.93
C VAL A 462 42.74 12.30 22.57
N ASP A 463 41.83 11.86 21.70
CA ASP A 463 42.23 11.03 20.54
C ASP A 463 42.16 11.65 19.12
N ASP A 464 41.59 12.85 18.93
CA ASP A 464 41.42 13.40 17.57
C ASP A 464 42.65 14.13 16.98
N ARG A 465 43.82 14.12 17.64
CA ARG A 465 45.05 14.74 17.09
C ARG A 465 45.78 13.91 16.03
N VAL A 466 45.30 12.72 15.66
CA VAL A 466 45.99 11.84 14.69
C VAL A 466 45.48 12.00 13.25
N ALA A 467 44.34 12.66 13.02
CA ALA A 467 43.74 12.73 11.69
C ALA A 467 44.16 13.93 10.81
N GLU A 468 44.87 14.93 11.34
CA GLU A 468 45.18 16.16 10.60
C GLU A 468 46.49 16.13 9.79
N THR A 469 47.28 15.04 9.84
CA THR A 469 48.60 14.99 9.18
C THR A 469 48.62 14.37 7.77
N ASN A 470 47.51 13.85 7.23
CA ASN A 470 47.52 13.12 5.95
C ASN A 470 46.82 13.82 4.77
N LEU A 471 46.56 15.13 4.85
CA LEU A 471 45.96 15.91 3.75
C LEU A 471 46.96 16.82 3.00
N LYS A 472 48.24 16.44 2.99
CA LYS A 472 49.24 16.95 2.05
C LYS A 472 50.15 15.82 1.54
N ARG A 473 49.66 15.07 0.56
CA ARG A 473 50.49 14.43 -0.45
C ARG A 473 49.70 14.16 -1.72
#